data_AF-A0A8S2LHH4-F1
#
_entry.id   AF-A0A8S2LHH4-F1
#
_cell.length_a   1.000
_cell.length_b   1.000
_cell.length_c   1.000
_cell.angle_alpha   90.00
_cell.angle_beta   90.00
_cell.angle_gamma   90.00
#
_symmetry.space_group_name_H-M   'P 1'
#
loop_
_entity.id
_entity.type
_entity.pdbx_description
1 polymer ?
#
loop_
_entity_poly.entity_id
_entity_poly.type
_entity_poly.pdbx_seq_one_letter_code
_entity_poly.pdbx_strand_id
1 'polypeptide(L)'
;MATTQNGKHVRWIDNDECIVNACRRFVEHLKIFVQNVINDQNEEIYLQNCEKYLNELNSLIDCTELKEAFQYSVELANQYEKNQLLQQQTFIAQLISRTILSSSLY
;
A
#
# COMPACT_ATOMS: atom_id res chain seq x y z
N MET A 1 -28.13 32.75 24.71
CA MET A 1 -28.16 31.31 24.39
C MET A 1 -27.31 31.09 23.16
N ALA A 2 -26.39 30.13 23.23
CA ALA A 2 -25.49 29.69 22.16
C ALA A 2 -26.32 29.29 20.91
N THR A 3 -25.81 29.39 19.68
CA THR A 3 -24.79 28.47 19.18
C THR A 3 -23.90 29.09 18.10
N THR A 4 -22.60 28.98 18.35
CA THR A 4 -21.46 29.15 17.45
C THR A 4 -21.61 28.28 16.19
N GLN A 5 -21.69 28.92 15.02
CA GLN A 5 -21.36 28.27 13.74
C GLN A 5 -19.85 28.09 13.65
N ASN A 6 -19.34 27.00 14.22
CA ASN A 6 -18.03 26.48 13.85
C ASN A 6 -18.17 25.83 12.48
N GLY A 7 -18.12 26.66 11.44
CA GLY A 7 -17.84 26.23 10.08
C GLY A 7 -16.40 25.72 10.00
N LYS A 8 -16.15 24.52 10.55
CA LYS A 8 -14.97 23.75 10.18
C LYS A 8 -15.16 23.44 8.70
N HIS A 9 -14.46 24.18 7.83
CA HIS A 9 -14.08 23.70 6.51
C HIS A 9 -13.34 22.37 6.72
N VAL A 10 -14.10 21.28 6.76
CA VAL A 10 -13.57 19.95 6.49
C VAL A 10 -13.19 20.04 5.03
N ARG A 11 -11.90 20.23 4.77
CA ARG A 11 -11.34 19.90 3.46
C ARG A 11 -11.64 18.42 3.30
N TRP A 12 -12.67 18.11 2.54
CA TRP A 12 -12.74 16.88 1.78
C TRP A 12 -11.52 16.95 0.85
N ILE A 13 -10.34 16.65 1.38
CA ILE A 13 -9.26 16.17 0.54
C ILE A 13 -9.89 14.91 -0.06
N ASP A 14 -10.02 14.86 -1.38
CA ASP A 14 -10.61 13.72 -2.09
C ASP A 14 -9.95 12.45 -1.53
N ASN A 15 -10.65 11.76 -0.62
CA ASN A 15 -10.12 10.60 0.08
C ASN A 15 -9.67 9.56 -0.95
N ASP A 16 -10.35 9.51 -2.09
CA ASP A 16 -10.02 8.68 -3.24
C ASP A 16 -8.68 9.07 -3.88
N GLU A 17 -8.36 10.36 -4.04
CA GLU A 17 -7.06 10.79 -4.57
C GLU A 17 -5.92 10.43 -3.60
N CYS A 18 -6.15 10.59 -2.29
CA CYS A 18 -5.20 10.16 -1.26
C CYS A 18 -4.99 8.64 -1.26
N ILE A 19 -6.07 7.85 -1.34
CA ILE A 19 -6.02 6.39 -1.41
C ILE A 19 -5.29 5.95 -2.68
N VAL A 20 -5.62 6.50 -3.84
CA VAL A 20 -4.97 6.19 -5.13
C VAL A 20 -3.48 6.53 -5.07
N ASN A 21 -3.12 7.69 -4.53
CA ASN A 21 -1.72 8.09 -4.39
C ASN A 21 -0.94 7.18 -3.42
N ALA A 22 -1.53 6.81 -2.28
CA ALA A 22 -0.92 5.90 -1.31
C ALA A 22 -0.73 4.49 -1.91
N CYS A 23 -1.76 3.96 -2.57
CA CYS A 23 -1.69 2.70 -3.33
C CYS A 23 -0.58 2.73 -4.40
N ARG A 24 -0.52 3.80 -5.20
CA ARG A 24 0.50 3.95 -6.25
C ARG A 24 1.91 3.93 -5.66
N ARG A 25 2.15 4.70 -4.59
CA ARG A 25 3.46 4.73 -3.91
C ARG A 25 3.83 3.38 -3.34
N PHE A 26 2.89 2.70 -2.68
CA PHE A 26 3.12 1.37 -2.14
C PHE A 26 3.50 0.36 -3.24
N VAL A 27 2.76 0.32 -4.36
CA VAL A 27 3.08 -0.58 -5.50
C VAL A 27 4.44 -0.29 -6.10
N GLU A 28 4.79 0.99 -6.26
CA GLU A 28 6.08 1.40 -6.81
C GLU A 28 7.24 0.93 -5.91
N HIS A 29 7.13 1.14 -4.60
CA HIS A 29 8.14 0.69 -3.65
C HIS A 29 8.18 -0.84 -3.52
N LEU A 30 7.05 -1.53 -3.58
CA LEU A 30 6.98 -2.99 -3.60
C LEU A 30 7.70 -3.54 -4.84
N LYS A 31 7.52 -2.91 -6.00
CA LYS A 31 8.23 -3.30 -7.22
C LYS A 31 9.73 -3.17 -7.09
N ILE A 32 10.21 -2.07 -6.53
CA ILE A 32 11.64 -1.85 -6.34
C ILE A 32 12.20 -2.83 -5.30
N PHE A 33 11.48 -3.08 -4.20
CA PHE A 33 11.83 -4.08 -3.20
C PHE A 33 12.00 -5.47 -3.84
N VAL A 34 11.01 -5.95 -4.58
CA VAL A 34 11.06 -7.26 -5.24
C VAL A 34 12.21 -7.33 -6.26
N GLN A 35 12.42 -6.27 -7.04
CA GLN A 35 13.54 -6.21 -7.99
C GLN A 35 14.90 -6.27 -7.29
N ASN A 36 15.07 -5.57 -6.17
CA ASN A 36 16.32 -5.59 -5.41
C ASN A 36 16.58 -6.95 -4.77
N VAL A 37 15.56 -7.58 -4.20
CA VAL A 37 15.65 -8.95 -3.67
C VAL A 37 16.04 -9.95 -4.77
N ILE A 38 15.47 -9.82 -5.97
CA ILE A 38 15.82 -10.70 -7.09
C ILE A 38 17.28 -10.48 -7.53
N ASN A 39 17.75 -9.24 -7.51
CA ASN A 39 19.09 -8.85 -7.91
C ASN A 39 20.13 -8.94 -6.78
N ASP A 40 19.76 -9.46 -5.60
CA ASP A 40 20.59 -9.57 -4.40
C ASP A 40 21.24 -8.20 -4.01
N GLN A 41 20.45 -7.13 -4.10
CA GLN A 41 20.84 -5.76 -3.74
C GLN A 41 20.14 -5.29 -2.47
N ASN A 42 20.78 -4.34 -1.76
CA ASN A 42 20.28 -3.81 -0.49
C ASN A 42 18.80 -3.36 -0.57
N GLU A 43 17.99 -4.02 0.24
CA GLU A 43 16.54 -4.05 0.22
C GLU A 43 15.90 -3.26 1.38
N GLU A 44 16.69 -2.92 2.41
CA GLU A 44 16.20 -2.43 3.71
C GLU A 44 15.45 -1.09 3.58
N ILE A 45 15.96 -0.17 2.76
CA ILE A 45 15.34 1.14 2.51
C ILE A 45 13.97 0.97 1.82
N TYR A 46 13.84 -0.01 0.92
CA TYR A 46 12.59 -0.22 0.18
C TYR A 46 11.57 -0.97 1.01
N LEU A 47 12.00 -1.90 1.87
CA LEU A 47 11.17 -2.55 2.87
C LEU A 47 10.54 -1.51 3.82
N GLN A 48 11.36 -0.63 4.40
CA GLN A 48 10.88 0.45 5.29
C GLN A 48 9.90 1.39 4.58
N ASN A 49 10.16 1.72 3.31
CA ASN A 49 9.25 2.55 2.53
C ASN A 49 7.92 1.83 2.27
N CYS A 50 7.93 0.54 1.94
CA CYS A 50 6.70 -0.25 1.77
C CYS A 50 5.86 -0.25 3.06
N GLU A 51 6.48 -0.50 4.21
CA GLU A 51 5.80 -0.48 5.51
C GLU A 51 5.20 0.90 5.83
N LYS A 52 5.94 1.98 5.54
CA LYS A 52 5.46 3.34 5.72
C LYS A 52 4.19 3.62 4.92
N TYR A 53 4.19 3.32 3.62
CA TYR A 53 3.04 3.59 2.75
C TYR A 53 1.87 2.66 3.03
N LEU A 54 2.13 1.42 3.46
CA LEU A 54 1.10 0.49 3.88
C LEU A 54 0.40 0.95 5.17
N ASN A 55 1.15 1.51 6.12
CA ASN A 55 0.59 2.12 7.32
C ASN A 55 -0.19 3.41 7.01
N GLU A 56 0.29 4.23 6.06
CA GLU A 56 -0.44 5.40 5.55
C GLU A 56 -1.77 4.96 4.92
N LEU A 57 -1.75 3.93 4.05
CA LEU A 57 -2.95 3.39 3.42
C LEU A 57 -3.93 2.81 4.44
N ASN A 58 -3.44 2.09 5.46
CA ASN A 58 -4.26 1.53 6.53
C ASN A 58 -4.95 2.60 7.40
N SER A 59 -4.44 3.85 7.40
CA SER A 59 -5.10 4.97 8.07
C SER A 59 -6.27 5.55 7.27
N LEU A 60 -6.35 5.23 5.97
CA LEU A 60 -7.35 5.73 5.04
C LEU A 60 -8.43 4.68 4.75
N ILE A 61 -8.04 3.41 4.62
CA ILE A 61 -8.91 2.28 4.31
C ILE A 61 -8.44 1.01 5.03
N ASP A 62 -9.34 0.05 5.26
CA ASP A 62 -8.95 -1.26 5.79
C ASP A 62 -8.04 -1.98 4.79
N CYS A 63 -6.79 -2.22 5.21
CA CYS A 63 -5.74 -2.85 4.41
C CYS A 63 -5.30 -4.19 4.99
N THR A 64 -6.13 -4.84 5.81
CA THR A 64 -5.75 -6.10 6.50
C THR A 64 -5.22 -7.15 5.52
N GLU A 65 -5.98 -7.43 4.45
CA GLU A 65 -5.58 -8.40 3.41
C GLU A 65 -4.29 -7.98 2.68
N LEU A 66 -4.13 -6.67 2.42
CA LEU A 66 -2.92 -6.11 1.82
C LEU A 66 -1.70 -6.26 2.72
N LYS A 67 -1.89 -6.11 4.03
CA LYS A 67 -0.84 -6.24 5.03
C LYS A 67 -0.36 -7.67 5.17
N GLU A 68 -1.28 -8.62 5.23
CA GLU A 68 -0.96 -10.04 5.24
C GLU A 68 -0.24 -10.45 3.95
N ALA A 69 -0.74 -10.02 2.80
CA ALA A 69 -0.11 -10.31 1.50
C ALA A 69 1.31 -9.74 1.39
N PHE A 70 1.53 -8.53 1.92
CA PHE A 70 2.86 -7.92 1.98
C PHE A 70 3.81 -8.63 2.94
N GLN A 71 3.35 -8.98 4.15
CA GLN A 71 4.14 -9.75 5.12
C GLN A 71 4.60 -11.09 4.52
N TYR A 72 3.72 -11.78 3.80
CA TYR A 72 4.08 -13.00 3.08
C TYR A 72 5.17 -12.75 2.02
N SER A 73 5.14 -11.60 1.33
CA SER A 73 6.22 -11.22 0.38
C SER A 73 7.57 -11.04 1.09
N VAL A 74 7.58 -10.48 2.30
CA VAL A 74 8.81 -10.33 3.11
C VAL A 74 9.33 -11.69 3.55
N GLU A 75 8.46 -12.61 3.94
CA GLU A 75 8.85 -13.99 4.27
C GLU A 75 9.47 -14.72 3.06
N LEU A 76 8.83 -14.63 1.89
CA LEU A 76 9.36 -15.20 0.65
C LEU A 76 10.72 -14.61 0.25
N ALA A 77 10.91 -13.30 0.46
CA ALA A 77 12.19 -12.63 0.24
C ALA A 77 13.28 -13.19 1.15
N ASN A 78 13.00 -13.35 2.45
CA ASN A 78 13.93 -13.94 3.42
C ASN A 78 14.27 -15.41 3.12
N GLN A 79 13.36 -16.14 2.47
CA GLN A 79 13.56 -17.53 2.06
C GLN A 79 14.18 -17.67 0.65
N TYR A 80 14.51 -16.56 -0.02
CA TYR A 80 15.03 -16.52 -1.40
C TYR A 80 14.12 -17.21 -2.43
N GLU A 81 12.80 -17.26 -2.20
CA GLU A 81 11.84 -17.88 -3.10
C GLU A 81 11.42 -16.93 -4.24
N LYS A 82 12.38 -16.55 -5.08
CA LYS A 82 12.25 -15.49 -6.11
C LYS A 82 11.03 -15.67 -7.03
N ASN A 83 10.69 -16.90 -7.42
CA ASN A 83 9.52 -17.18 -8.27
C ASN A 83 8.18 -16.93 -7.55
N GLN A 84 8.08 -17.30 -6.27
CA GLN A 84 6.88 -17.07 -5.47
C GLN A 84 6.73 -15.58 -5.15
N LEU A 85 7.84 -14.88 -4.91
CA LEU A 85 7.86 -13.44 -4.67
C LEU A 85 7.28 -12.65 -5.85
N LEU A 86 7.63 -13.01 -7.09
CA LEU A 86 7.05 -12.41 -8.30
C LEU A 86 5.56 -12.67 -8.45
N GLN A 87 5.10 -13.87 -8.11
CA GLN A 87 3.68 -14.21 -8.10
C GLN A 87 2.94 -13.37 -7.05
N GLN A 88 3.51 -13.25 -5.85
CA GLN A 88 2.91 -12.48 -4.77
C GLN A 88 2.85 -10.99 -5.06
N GLN A 89 3.88 -10.43 -5.71
CA GLN A 89 3.86 -9.05 -6.21
C GLN A 89 2.66 -8.82 -7.16
N THR A 90 2.42 -9.77 -8.05
CA THR A 90 1.31 -9.70 -9.01
C THR A 90 -0.05 -9.77 -8.29
N PHE A 91 -0.16 -10.65 -7.29
CA PHE A 91 -1.36 -10.75 -6.46
C PHE A 91 -1.67 -9.44 -5.71
N ILE A 92 -0.66 -8.83 -5.08
CA ILE A 92 -0.82 -7.55 -4.38
C ILE A 92 -1.29 -6.44 -5.32
N ALA A 93 -0.73 -6.36 -6.54
CA ALA A 93 -1.16 -5.39 -7.54
C ALA A 93 -2.64 -5.59 -7.96
N GLN A 94 -3.12 -6.84 -8.02
CA GLN A 94 -4.52 -7.15 -8.30
C GLN A 94 -5.44 -6.76 -7.13
N LEU A 95 -5.05 -7.03 -5.88
CA LEU A 95 -5.79 -6.60 -4.70
C LEU A 95 -5.98 -5.08 -4.69
N ILE A 96 -4.92 -4.33 -4.91
CA ILE A 96 -4.97 -2.85 -4.96
C ILE A 96 -5.87 -2.36 -6.08
N SER A 97 -5.80 -3.00 -7.25
CA SER A 97 -6.68 -2.65 -8.37
C SER A 97 -8.15 -2.84 -8.01
N ARG A 98 -8.49 -3.91 -7.28
CA ARG A 98 -9.86 -4.12 -6.75
C ARG A 98 -10.25 -3.04 -5.74
N THR A 99 -9.37 -2.72 -4.80
CA THR A 99 -9.60 -1.70 -3.77
C THR A 99 -9.86 -0.31 -4.37
N ILE A 100 -9.06 0.09 -5.37
CA ILE A 100 -9.22 1.37 -6.08
C ILE A 100 -10.52 1.39 -6.91
N LEU A 101 -10.84 0.29 -7.61
CA LEU A 101 -12.07 0.21 -8.40
C LEU A 101 -13.31 0.27 -7.49
N SER A 102 -13.26 -0.36 -6.32
CA SER A 102 -14.37 -0.29 -5.35
C SER A 102 -14.55 1.09 -4.72
N SER A 103 -13.49 1.88 -4.54
CA SER A 103 -13.61 3.25 -4.02
C SER A 103 -14.15 4.22 -5.07
N SER A 104 -13.88 4.00 -6.37
CA SER A 104 -14.38 4.83 -7.47
C SER A 104 -15.88 4.69 -7.82
N LEU A 105 -16.60 3.77 -7.16
CA LEU A 105 -17.99 3.42 -7.44
C LEU A 105 -19.01 4.00 -6.43
N TYR A 106 -18.56 4.77 -5.44
CA TYR A 106 -19.40 5.37 -4.39
C TYR A 106 -19.42 6.89 -4.42
#